data_AF-A0A6G2RT50-F1
#
_entry.id   AF-A0A6G2RT50-F1
#
_cell.length_a   1.000
_cell.length_b   1.000
_cell.length_c   1.000
_cell.angle_alpha   90.00
_cell.angle_beta   90.00
_cell.angle_gamma   90.00
#
_symmetry.space_group_name_H-M   'P 1'
#
loop_
_entity.id
_entity.type
_entity.pdbx_description
1 polymer ?
#
loop_
_entity_poly.entity_id
_entity_poly.type
_entity_poly.pdbx_seq_one_letter_code
_entity_poly.pdbx_strand_id
1 'polypeptide(L)'
;MTASTRRGKRAAIALPSAVILTSALLIAALPAGASAQPSGNKAVKGAAVGRAAQKTDPRVLAILKKQQALDKIAGDITAGISESDRARLSGFTDIEVDAEHNRLRLHWKGTPPQRVQRILANLPKGVTAEVVPARYSKAELHKARNKLLRGGKPTALRLDSTGERIRITSIEPAVDGGSLEIGYDGDRGAGKRDATDSLSRGAPREVR
;
A
#
# COMPACT_ATOMS: atom_id res chain seq x y z
N MET A 1 50.14 -15.33 0.24
CA MET A 1 49.60 -14.91 1.56
C MET A 1 50.04 -13.48 1.80
N THR A 2 49.13 -12.51 1.69
CA THR A 2 49.29 -11.16 2.25
C THR A 2 47.92 -10.47 2.24
N ALA A 3 47.36 -10.27 3.43
CA ALA A 3 46.08 -9.61 3.67
C ALA A 3 46.27 -8.09 3.69
N SER A 4 45.33 -7.34 3.10
CA SER A 4 45.27 -5.88 3.24
C SER A 4 43.84 -5.45 3.56
N THR A 5 43.61 -5.16 4.83
CA THR A 5 42.37 -4.65 5.41
C THR A 5 42.39 -3.13 5.34
N ARG A 6 41.44 -2.50 4.63
CA ARG A 6 41.19 -1.05 4.76
C ARG A 6 39.79 -0.77 5.26
N ARG A 7 39.78 -0.23 6.48
CA ARG A 7 38.63 0.16 7.32
C ARG A 7 38.27 1.61 6.95
N GLY A 8 37.16 1.79 6.24
CA GLY A 8 36.63 3.13 5.90
C GLY A 8 35.63 3.62 6.94
N LYS A 9 35.89 4.80 7.51
CA LYS A 9 35.17 5.44 8.61
C LYS A 9 33.80 5.96 8.15
N ARG A 10 32.73 5.65 8.90
CA ARG A 10 31.40 6.24 8.72
C ARG A 10 31.35 7.60 9.43
N ALA A 11 31.06 8.67 8.70
CA ALA A 11 30.74 9.97 9.25
C ALA A 11 29.24 10.04 9.54
N ALA A 12 28.89 10.33 10.79
CA ALA A 12 27.54 10.64 11.23
C ALA A 12 27.30 12.14 11.04
N ILE A 13 26.18 12.52 10.43
CA ILE A 13 25.70 13.90 10.44
C ILE A 13 24.31 13.87 11.05
N ALA A 14 24.20 14.56 12.18
CA ALA A 14 23.00 14.77 12.96
C ALA A 14 22.08 15.78 12.25
N LEU A 15 20.78 15.50 12.23
CA LEU A 15 19.73 16.43 11.83
C LEU A 15 19.11 17.08 13.07
N PRO A 16 18.92 18.41 13.10
CA PRO A 16 18.23 19.08 14.19
C PRO A 16 16.69 18.97 14.09
N SER A 17 16.09 18.97 15.27
CA SER A 17 14.68 18.83 15.58
C SER A 17 13.75 19.97 15.14
N ALA A 18 12.46 19.63 15.09
CA ALA A 18 11.27 20.42 15.42
C ALA A 18 10.73 21.43 14.39
N VAL A 19 9.44 21.31 14.03
CA VAL A 19 8.32 22.12 14.56
C VAL A 19 7.00 21.41 14.22
N ILE A 20 6.17 21.21 15.25
CA ILE A 20 4.81 20.68 15.18
C ILE A 20 3.86 21.86 14.96
N LEU A 21 3.05 21.84 13.89
CA LEU A 21 1.91 22.74 13.76
C LEU A 21 0.60 21.94 13.89
N THR A 22 -0.10 22.22 14.98
CA THR A 22 -1.46 21.83 15.32
C THR A 22 -2.49 22.38 14.34
N SER A 23 -3.47 21.58 13.90
CA SER A 23 -4.76 22.09 13.41
C SER A 23 -5.91 21.09 13.58
N ALA A 24 -6.73 21.42 14.57
CA ALA A 24 -8.17 21.24 14.75
C ALA A 24 -8.90 20.02 14.14
N LEU A 25 -9.37 19.16 15.05
CA LEU A 25 -10.54 18.29 14.94
C LEU A 25 -11.81 19.11 14.63
N LEU A 26 -12.61 18.66 13.65
CA LEU A 26 -14.04 18.99 13.57
C LEU A 26 -14.84 17.72 13.85
N ILE A 27 -15.41 17.64 15.06
CA ILE A 27 -16.31 16.55 15.47
C ILE A 27 -17.72 16.93 15.05
N ALA A 28 -18.29 16.22 14.07
CA ALA A 28 -19.72 16.28 13.80
C ALA A 28 -20.46 15.31 14.75
N ALA A 29 -21.33 15.86 15.59
CA ALA A 29 -22.20 15.11 16.49
C ALA A 29 -23.27 14.34 15.71
N LEU A 30 -23.37 13.03 15.94
CA LEU A 30 -24.51 12.20 15.52
C LEU A 30 -25.45 12.04 16.73
N PRO A 31 -26.72 12.46 16.66
CA PRO A 31 -27.70 12.10 17.67
C PRO A 31 -28.11 10.63 17.51
N ALA A 32 -27.94 9.86 18.58
CA ALA A 32 -28.63 8.59 18.77
C ALA A 32 -30.10 8.88 19.13
N GLY A 33 -31.02 8.40 18.31
CA GLY A 33 -32.46 8.52 18.52
C GLY A 33 -33.17 7.33 17.90
N ALA A 34 -34.02 6.70 18.70
CA ALA A 34 -34.59 5.38 18.51
C ALA A 34 -35.70 5.28 17.45
N SER A 35 -35.92 4.04 17.02
CA SER A 35 -37.13 3.43 16.44
C SER A 35 -38.40 4.28 16.33
N ALA A 36 -38.98 4.32 15.12
CA ALA A 36 -40.30 3.73 14.83
C ALA A 36 -40.71 4.06 13.38
N GLN A 37 -41.11 3.04 12.63
CA GLN A 37 -41.88 3.19 11.39
C GLN A 37 -43.37 3.18 11.79
N PRO A 38 -44.20 4.08 11.25
CA PRO A 38 -45.16 3.60 10.25
C PRO A 38 -45.43 4.57 9.09
N SER A 39 -45.94 3.98 8.02
CA SER A 39 -46.29 4.51 6.71
C SER A 39 -47.13 5.80 6.72
N GLY A 40 -46.80 6.73 5.82
CA GLY A 40 -47.63 7.89 5.50
C GLY A 40 -47.13 8.59 4.23
N ASN A 41 -47.78 8.33 3.10
CA ASN A 41 -47.56 9.01 1.83
C ASN A 41 -47.76 10.54 1.98
N LYS A 42 -46.68 11.31 1.91
CA LYS A 42 -46.72 12.71 1.47
C LYS A 42 -45.59 12.97 0.49
N ALA A 43 -45.99 13.27 -0.75
CA ALA A 43 -45.13 13.71 -1.83
C ALA A 43 -44.34 14.96 -1.40
N VAL A 44 -43.03 14.79 -1.16
CA VAL A 44 -42.10 15.91 -1.08
C VAL A 44 -41.70 16.27 -2.51
N LYS A 45 -42.35 17.33 -2.99
CA LYS A 45 -41.99 18.14 -4.16
C LYS A 45 -40.46 18.22 -4.27
N GLY A 46 -39.95 17.83 -5.44
CA GLY A 46 -38.53 17.62 -5.69
C GLY A 46 -37.64 18.75 -5.19
N ALA A 47 -36.78 18.41 -4.23
CA ALA A 47 -35.49 19.05 -4.13
C ALA A 47 -34.70 18.59 -5.35
N ALA A 48 -34.74 19.40 -6.41
CA ALA A 48 -33.76 19.35 -7.46
C ALA A 48 -32.40 19.52 -6.78
N VAL A 49 -31.73 18.40 -6.51
CA VAL A 49 -30.30 18.36 -6.25
C VAL A 49 -29.70 18.88 -7.55
N GLY A 50 -29.46 20.19 -7.58
CA GLY A 50 -28.70 20.87 -8.61
C GLY A 50 -27.36 20.17 -8.66
N ARG A 51 -27.27 19.18 -9.56
CA ARG A 51 -26.03 18.54 -9.95
C ARG A 51 -25.29 19.61 -10.75
N ALA A 52 -24.74 20.58 -10.03
CA ALA A 52 -23.76 21.50 -10.57
C ALA A 52 -22.68 20.61 -11.16
N ALA A 53 -22.67 20.49 -12.48
CA ALA A 53 -21.66 19.76 -13.21
C ALA A 53 -20.34 20.42 -12.83
N GLN A 54 -19.62 19.82 -11.88
CA GLN A 54 -18.28 20.23 -11.53
C GLN A 54 -17.47 20.11 -12.82
N LYS A 55 -17.12 21.25 -13.41
CA LYS A 55 -16.25 21.28 -14.59
C LYS A 55 -14.87 20.82 -14.11
N THR A 56 -14.58 19.54 -14.26
CA THR A 56 -13.27 18.98 -13.95
C THR A 56 -12.21 19.72 -14.77
N ASP A 57 -11.16 20.20 -14.11
CA ASP A 57 -10.05 20.89 -14.76
C ASP A 57 -9.49 20.04 -15.91
N PRO A 58 -9.32 20.59 -17.13
CA PRO A 58 -8.72 19.86 -18.25
C PRO A 58 -7.36 19.24 -17.94
N ARG A 59 -6.57 19.82 -17.02
CA ARG A 59 -5.30 19.24 -16.56
C ARG A 59 -5.50 17.94 -15.79
N VAL A 60 -6.49 17.90 -14.90
CA VAL A 60 -6.86 16.70 -14.15
C VAL A 60 -7.36 15.62 -15.11
N LEU A 61 -8.20 15.99 -16.10
CA LEU A 61 -8.65 15.06 -17.13
C LEU A 61 -7.48 14.48 -17.95
N ALA A 62 -6.46 15.27 -18.25
CA ALA A 62 -5.27 14.80 -18.95
C ALA A 62 -4.47 13.80 -18.11
N ILE A 63 -4.27 14.05 -16.81
CA ILE A 63 -3.58 13.13 -15.89
C ILE A 63 -4.36 11.82 -15.76
N LEU A 64 -5.68 11.87 -15.61
CA LEU A 64 -6.51 10.66 -15.54
C LEU A 64 -6.42 9.80 -16.80
N LYS A 65 -6.39 10.41 -17.98
CA LYS A 65 -6.19 9.68 -19.24
C LYS A 65 -4.81 9.02 -19.31
N LYS A 66 -3.76 9.70 -18.85
CA LYS A 66 -2.42 9.12 -18.74
C LYS A 66 -2.40 7.94 -17.78
N GLN A 67 -2.96 8.12 -16.58
CA GLN A 67 -3.08 7.07 -15.57
C GLN A 67 -3.78 5.83 -16.15
N GLN A 68 -4.93 6.00 -16.79
CA GLN A 68 -5.66 4.89 -17.41
C GLN A 68 -4.84 4.16 -18.49
N ALA A 69 -4.08 4.89 -19.30
CA ALA A 69 -3.21 4.30 -20.30
C ALA A 69 -2.07 3.49 -19.68
N LEU A 70 -1.41 4.03 -18.64
CA LEU A 70 -0.35 3.35 -17.91
C LEU A 70 -0.87 2.13 -17.15
N ASP A 71 -2.04 2.22 -16.52
CA ASP A 71 -2.70 1.11 -15.84
C ASP A 71 -3.03 -0.03 -16.80
N LYS A 72 -3.46 0.30 -18.02
CA LYS A 72 -3.68 -0.71 -19.06
C LYS A 72 -2.37 -1.42 -19.41
N ILE A 73 -1.28 -0.70 -19.59
CA ILE A 73 0.03 -1.30 -19.88
C ILE A 73 0.51 -2.16 -18.71
N ALA A 74 0.36 -1.68 -17.47
CA ALA A 74 0.67 -2.44 -16.27
C ALA A 74 -0.15 -3.74 -16.18
N GLY A 75 -1.44 -3.67 -16.50
CA GLY A 75 -2.32 -4.83 -16.63
C GLY A 75 -1.84 -5.80 -17.72
N ASP A 76 -1.45 -5.29 -18.88
CA ASP A 76 -0.89 -6.10 -19.97
C ASP A 76 0.41 -6.80 -19.52
N ILE A 77 1.30 -6.11 -18.80
CA ILE A 77 2.53 -6.69 -18.23
C ILE A 77 2.20 -7.84 -17.26
N THR A 78 1.24 -7.63 -16.36
CA THR A 78 0.80 -8.64 -15.39
C THR A 78 -0.21 -9.63 -15.95
N ALA A 79 -0.44 -9.64 -17.27
CA ALA A 79 -1.40 -10.51 -17.96
C ALA A 79 -2.83 -10.45 -17.38
N GLY A 80 -3.25 -9.28 -16.88
CA GLY A 80 -4.56 -9.07 -16.28
C GLY A 80 -4.75 -9.74 -14.92
N ILE A 81 -3.69 -10.30 -14.33
CA ILE A 81 -3.76 -10.96 -13.02
C ILE A 81 -4.05 -9.92 -11.93
N SER A 82 -4.98 -10.27 -11.03
CA SER A 82 -5.34 -9.47 -9.85
C SER A 82 -4.12 -9.19 -8.98
N GLU A 83 -4.10 -8.05 -8.28
CA GLU A 83 -2.95 -7.66 -7.46
C GLU A 83 -2.56 -8.72 -6.41
N SER A 84 -3.56 -9.37 -5.81
CA SER A 84 -3.40 -10.46 -4.85
C SER A 84 -2.74 -11.71 -5.46
N ASP A 85 -2.97 -11.97 -6.74
CA ASP A 85 -2.43 -13.13 -7.45
C ASP A 85 -1.11 -12.83 -8.17
N ARG A 86 -0.65 -11.57 -8.22
CA ARG A 86 0.63 -11.21 -8.86
C ARG A 86 1.84 -11.91 -8.23
N ALA A 87 1.72 -12.41 -7.00
CA ALA A 87 2.74 -13.25 -6.38
C ALA A 87 2.99 -14.57 -7.14
N ARG A 88 2.11 -14.98 -8.06
CA ARG A 88 2.31 -16.15 -8.93
C ARG A 88 3.24 -15.87 -10.11
N LEU A 89 3.49 -14.60 -10.43
CA LEU A 89 4.39 -14.20 -11.51
C LEU A 89 5.85 -14.39 -11.06
N SER A 90 6.58 -15.25 -11.75
CA SER A 90 7.97 -15.55 -11.39
C SER A 90 8.86 -14.31 -11.52
N GLY A 91 9.56 -13.96 -10.45
CA GLY A 91 10.47 -12.81 -10.39
C GLY A 91 9.78 -11.45 -10.29
N PHE A 92 8.48 -11.35 -10.52
CA PHE A 92 7.73 -10.10 -10.37
C PHE A 92 7.78 -9.60 -8.93
N THR A 93 8.01 -8.30 -8.74
CA THR A 93 7.96 -7.65 -7.43
C THR A 93 6.83 -6.64 -7.39
N ASP A 94 6.95 -5.57 -8.16
CA ASP A 94 5.91 -4.54 -8.23
C ASP A 94 6.00 -3.69 -9.50
N ILE A 95 4.97 -2.86 -9.73
CA ILE A 95 4.92 -1.84 -10.79
C ILE A 95 4.54 -0.50 -10.18
N GLU A 96 5.40 0.50 -10.32
CA GLU A 96 5.05 1.88 -10.01
C GLU A 96 4.56 2.59 -11.28
N VAL A 97 3.48 3.34 -11.14
CA VAL A 97 2.87 4.13 -12.21
C VAL A 97 3.06 5.61 -11.89
N ASP A 98 3.74 6.33 -12.78
CA ASP A 98 4.02 7.76 -12.67
C ASP A 98 3.31 8.49 -13.82
N ALA A 99 2.05 8.87 -13.60
CA ALA A 99 1.22 9.53 -14.60
C ALA A 99 1.66 10.97 -14.90
N GLU A 100 2.36 11.63 -13.99
CA GLU A 100 2.90 12.97 -14.22
C GLU A 100 3.96 12.94 -15.31
N HIS A 101 4.90 12.01 -15.21
CA HIS A 101 6.02 11.82 -16.14
C HIS A 101 5.74 10.82 -17.26
N ASN A 102 4.55 10.20 -17.27
CA ASN A 102 4.15 9.17 -18.23
C ASN A 102 5.13 7.97 -18.27
N ARG A 103 5.49 7.47 -17.08
CA ARG A 103 6.52 6.47 -16.88
C ARG A 103 6.02 5.29 -16.06
N LEU A 104 6.54 4.10 -16.37
CA LEU A 104 6.39 2.89 -15.56
C LEU A 104 7.74 2.46 -14.99
N ARG A 105 7.76 2.05 -13.73
CA ARG A 105 8.95 1.45 -13.12
C ARG A 105 8.62 0.04 -12.67
N LEU A 106 9.33 -0.93 -13.24
CA LEU A 106 9.07 -2.34 -13.05
C LEU A 106 10.13 -2.95 -12.15
N HIS A 107 9.76 -3.35 -10.93
CA HIS A 107 10.67 -4.04 -10.03
C HIS A 107 10.62 -5.55 -10.31
N TRP A 108 11.75 -6.10 -10.74
CA TRP A 108 11.84 -7.50 -11.14
C TRP A 108 13.10 -8.16 -10.60
N LYS A 109 12.94 -9.32 -9.98
CA LYS A 109 14.04 -10.18 -9.56
C LYS A 109 14.50 -11.02 -10.73
N GLY A 110 15.74 -10.80 -11.16
CA GLY A 110 16.32 -11.45 -12.33
C GLY A 110 15.76 -10.91 -13.65
N THR A 111 15.78 -11.74 -14.70
CA THR A 111 15.39 -11.31 -16.05
C THR A 111 13.88 -11.41 -16.26
N PRO A 112 13.19 -10.34 -16.71
CA PRO A 112 11.77 -10.41 -17.06
C PRO A 112 11.51 -11.41 -18.20
N PRO A 113 10.38 -12.13 -18.21
CA PRO A 113 10.00 -13.03 -19.30
C PRO A 113 9.94 -12.32 -20.66
N GLN A 114 10.19 -13.05 -21.75
CA GLN A 114 10.21 -12.50 -23.11
C GLN A 114 8.89 -11.79 -23.49
N ARG A 115 7.74 -12.25 -22.97
CA ARG A 115 6.45 -11.56 -23.13
C ARG A 115 6.51 -10.13 -22.58
N VAL A 116 7.04 -9.95 -21.36
CA VAL A 116 7.18 -8.64 -20.72
C VAL A 116 8.16 -7.79 -21.50
N GLN A 117 9.31 -8.34 -21.89
CA GLN A 117 10.31 -7.62 -22.69
C GLN A 117 9.72 -7.09 -24.02
N ARG A 118 8.90 -7.89 -24.71
CA ARG A 118 8.21 -7.45 -25.93
C ARG A 118 7.23 -6.31 -25.69
N ILE A 119 6.50 -6.31 -24.57
CA ILE A 119 5.60 -5.21 -24.22
C ILE A 119 6.41 -3.92 -23.98
N LEU A 120 7.50 -4.03 -23.22
CA LEU A 120 8.39 -2.89 -22.94
C LEU A 120 9.07 -2.34 -24.20
N ALA A 121 9.36 -3.19 -25.19
CA ALA A 121 9.92 -2.78 -26.48
C ALA A 121 8.89 -2.08 -27.39
N ASN A 122 7.59 -2.28 -27.16
CA ASN A 122 6.51 -1.77 -28.02
C ASN A 122 5.57 -0.83 -27.26
N LEU A 123 6.13 0.06 -26.45
CA LEU A 123 5.35 1.04 -25.69
C LEU A 123 4.76 2.13 -26.62
N PRO A 124 3.57 2.66 -26.29
CA PRO A 124 3.01 3.79 -27.02
C PRO A 124 3.94 5.00 -27.00
N LYS A 125 3.85 5.84 -28.04
CA LYS A 125 4.68 7.05 -28.15
C LYS A 125 4.55 7.93 -26.90
N GLY A 126 5.68 8.34 -26.35
CA GLY A 126 5.77 9.20 -25.17
C GLY A 126 5.65 8.47 -23.83
N VAL A 127 5.35 7.17 -23.81
CA VAL A 127 5.42 6.35 -22.58
C VAL A 127 6.83 5.80 -22.45
N THR A 128 7.41 5.90 -21.25
CA THR A 128 8.70 5.28 -20.94
C THR A 128 8.51 4.19 -19.89
N ALA A 129 9.36 3.17 -19.92
CA ALA A 129 9.41 2.18 -18.86
C ALA A 129 10.85 1.77 -18.57
N GLU A 130 11.13 1.49 -17.30
CA GLU A 130 12.41 0.96 -16.87
C GLU A 130 12.21 -0.31 -16.02
N VAL A 131 13.16 -1.23 -16.12
CA VAL A 131 13.20 -2.42 -15.27
C VAL A 131 14.29 -2.20 -14.23
N VAL A 132 13.88 -2.15 -12.96
CA VAL A 132 14.78 -2.04 -11.82
C VAL A 132 14.99 -3.42 -11.20
N PRO A 133 16.26 -3.86 -11.02
CA PRO A 133 16.53 -5.12 -10.36
C PRO A 133 16.06 -5.10 -8.90
N ALA A 134 15.19 -6.06 -8.56
CA ALA A 134 14.73 -6.29 -7.19
C ALA A 134 15.51 -7.42 -6.52
N ARG A 135 15.71 -7.32 -5.20
CA ARG A 135 16.40 -8.35 -4.41
C ARG A 135 15.49 -9.56 -4.17
N TYR A 136 14.22 -9.31 -3.90
CA TYR A 136 13.21 -10.32 -3.60
C TYR A 136 12.02 -10.18 -4.55
N SER A 137 11.41 -11.30 -4.92
CA SER A 137 10.14 -11.29 -5.66
C SER A 137 8.95 -11.13 -4.72
N LYS A 138 7.78 -10.74 -5.26
CA LYS A 138 6.52 -10.63 -4.49
C LYS A 138 6.16 -11.94 -3.79
N ALA A 139 6.42 -13.08 -4.44
CA ALA A 139 6.22 -14.41 -3.86
C ALA A 139 7.08 -14.64 -2.61
N GLU A 140 8.34 -14.22 -2.65
CA GLU A 140 9.28 -14.35 -1.54
C GLU A 140 8.91 -13.42 -0.38
N LEU A 141 8.54 -12.18 -0.68
CA LEU A 141 8.09 -11.20 0.31
C LEU A 141 6.80 -11.67 1.00
N HIS A 142 5.83 -12.20 0.24
CA HIS A 142 4.63 -12.83 0.81
C HIS A 142 4.98 -14.04 1.69
N LYS A 143 5.91 -14.90 1.25
CA LYS A 143 6.37 -16.04 2.06
C LYS A 143 7.04 -15.57 3.36
N ALA A 144 7.85 -14.53 3.30
CA ALA A 144 8.48 -13.93 4.48
C ALA A 144 7.44 -13.32 5.43
N ARG A 145 6.46 -12.57 4.90
CA ARG A 145 5.33 -12.05 5.67
C ARG A 145 4.59 -13.18 6.40
N ASN A 146 4.26 -14.25 5.68
CA ASN A 146 3.54 -15.38 6.25
C ASN A 146 4.34 -16.12 7.34
N LYS A 147 5.68 -16.05 7.34
CA LYS A 147 6.50 -16.57 8.45
C LYS A 147 6.38 -15.72 9.72
N LEU A 148 6.15 -14.42 9.59
CA LEU A 148 5.94 -13.51 10.71
C LEU A 148 4.52 -13.65 11.32
N LEU A 149 3.58 -14.15 10.52
CA LEU A 149 2.21 -14.44 10.92
C LEU A 149 2.05 -15.91 11.35
N ARG A 150 2.06 -16.20 12.66
CA ARG A 150 1.77 -17.56 13.15
C ARG A 150 0.26 -17.80 13.12
N GLY A 151 -0.20 -18.68 12.23
CA GLY A 151 -1.63 -19.00 12.09
C GLY A 151 -2.48 -17.79 11.68
N GLY A 152 -1.92 -16.88 10.88
CA GLY A 152 -2.59 -15.64 10.45
C GLY A 152 -2.58 -14.52 11.50
N LYS A 153 -1.99 -14.73 12.68
CA LYS A 153 -1.88 -13.72 13.74
C LYS A 153 -0.45 -13.18 13.82
N PRO A 154 -0.26 -11.87 14.06
CA PRO A 154 1.07 -11.34 14.30
C PRO A 154 1.71 -12.03 15.50
N THR A 155 2.98 -12.41 15.35
CA THR A 155 3.75 -12.94 16.48
C THR A 155 3.98 -11.81 17.48
N ALA A 156 3.51 -11.97 18.72
CA ALA A 156 3.79 -10.99 19.77
C ALA A 156 5.30 -10.90 20.00
N LEU A 157 5.86 -9.71 19.81
CA LEU A 157 7.28 -9.46 20.04
C LEU A 157 7.43 -8.85 21.43
N ARG A 158 8.37 -9.39 22.20
CA ARG A 158 8.82 -8.79 23.46
C ARG A 158 10.20 -8.19 23.21
N LEU A 159 10.38 -6.92 23.59
CA LEU A 159 11.70 -6.34 23.66
C LEU A 159 12.29 -6.67 25.03
N ASP A 160 13.37 -7.43 25.03
CA ASP A 160 14.09 -7.82 26.25
C ASP A 160 14.61 -6.59 27.04
N SER A 161 14.79 -5.46 26.36
CA SER A 161 15.33 -4.22 26.94
C SER A 161 14.30 -3.36 27.69
N THR A 162 13.01 -3.43 27.35
CA THR A 162 11.98 -2.56 27.95
C THR A 162 10.91 -3.33 28.71
N GLY A 163 10.78 -4.65 28.50
CA GLY A 163 9.71 -5.47 29.07
C GLY A 163 8.32 -5.16 28.48
N GLU A 164 8.22 -4.13 27.63
CA GLU A 164 7.01 -3.75 26.94
C GLU A 164 6.67 -4.75 25.84
N ARG A 165 5.38 -5.02 25.68
CA ARG A 165 4.88 -5.80 24.55
C ARG A 165 4.73 -4.88 23.36
N ILE A 166 5.31 -5.29 22.24
CA ILE A 166 5.10 -4.62 20.96
C ILE A 166 4.03 -5.39 20.19
N ARG A 167 3.06 -4.64 19.65
CA ARG A 167 2.07 -5.17 18.74
C ARG A 167 2.41 -4.69 17.33
N ILE A 168 2.41 -5.64 16.40
CA ILE A 168 2.58 -5.36 14.98
C ILE A 168 1.21 -4.95 14.43
N THR A 169 1.15 -3.80 13.78
CA THR A 169 -0.07 -3.20 13.22
C THR A 169 -0.15 -3.36 11.70
N SER A 170 0.99 -3.46 11.02
CA SER A 170 1.07 -3.74 9.58
C SER A 170 2.34 -4.52 9.23
N ILE A 171 2.26 -5.33 8.17
CA ILE A 171 3.43 -5.95 7.54
C ILE A 171 3.22 -5.91 6.02
N GLU A 172 3.97 -5.04 5.34
CA GLU A 172 3.79 -4.79 3.92
C GLU A 172 5.11 -4.98 3.17
N PRO A 173 5.10 -5.52 1.93
CA PRO A 173 6.27 -5.48 1.07
C PRO A 173 6.66 -4.05 0.74
N ALA A 174 7.95 -3.71 0.84
CA ALA A 174 8.44 -2.47 0.28
C ALA A 174 8.30 -2.50 -1.26
N VAL A 175 7.94 -1.37 -1.87
CA VAL A 175 7.66 -1.25 -3.30
C VAL A 175 8.88 -1.62 -4.17
N ASP A 176 10.08 -1.34 -3.66
CA ASP A 176 11.35 -1.66 -4.33
C ASP A 176 11.75 -3.15 -4.25
N GLY A 177 10.98 -3.97 -3.52
CA GLY A 177 11.30 -5.37 -3.28
C GLY A 177 12.55 -5.62 -2.45
N GLY A 178 13.04 -4.61 -1.72
CA GLY A 178 14.24 -4.69 -0.91
C GLY A 178 13.99 -5.27 0.49
N SER A 179 12.77 -5.13 1.02
CA SER A 179 12.45 -5.44 2.42
C SER A 179 10.95 -5.68 2.66
N LEU A 180 10.62 -6.03 3.91
CA LEU A 180 9.27 -5.90 4.47
C LEU A 180 9.27 -4.71 5.43
N GLU A 181 8.28 -3.84 5.27
CA GLU A 181 7.98 -2.76 6.20
C GLU A 181 7.08 -3.27 7.31
N ILE A 182 7.43 -2.97 8.56
CA ILE A 182 6.71 -3.44 9.74
C ILE A 182 6.26 -2.21 10.53
N GLY A 183 4.95 -1.95 10.55
CA GLY A 183 4.33 -0.99 11.45
C GLY A 183 4.10 -1.64 12.82
N TYR A 184 4.38 -0.90 13.88
CA TYR A 184 4.18 -1.37 15.25
C TYR A 184 3.73 -0.25 16.19
N ASP A 185 3.07 -0.65 17.28
CA ASP A 185 2.73 0.22 18.40
C ASP A 185 3.07 -0.45 19.74
N GLY A 186 3.16 0.37 20.78
CA GLY A 186 3.26 -0.13 22.14
C GLY A 186 1.91 -0.66 22.61
N ASP A 187 1.88 -1.86 23.17
CA ASP A 187 0.67 -2.43 23.79
C ASP A 187 0.28 -1.59 25.02
N ARG A 188 -0.59 -0.59 24.83
CA ARG A 188 -1.08 0.31 25.90
C ARG A 188 -2.05 -0.36 26.89
N GLY A 189 -2.08 -1.69 26.94
CA GLY A 189 -3.01 -2.45 27.76
C GLY A 189 -4.36 -2.64 27.07
N ALA A 190 -4.95 -3.81 27.33
CA ALA A 190 -6.17 -4.31 26.73
C ALA A 190 -7.37 -3.38 26.99
N GLY A 191 -7.63 -2.42 26.10
CA GLY A 191 -8.81 -1.55 26.24
C GLY A 191 -9.21 -0.78 25.00
N LYS A 192 -8.27 -0.43 24.12
CA LYS A 192 -8.57 0.31 22.89
C LYS A 192 -8.03 -0.45 21.68
N ARG A 193 -8.87 -1.34 21.14
CA ARG A 193 -8.66 -1.88 19.80
C ARG A 193 -8.92 -0.74 18.82
N ASP A 194 -7.89 -0.16 18.25
CA ASP A 194 -8.06 0.83 17.19
C ASP A 194 -8.72 0.17 15.98
N ALA A 195 -9.82 0.78 15.52
CA ALA A 195 -10.62 0.30 14.39
C ALA A 195 -9.83 0.32 13.06
N THR A 196 -8.66 0.94 13.04
CA THR A 196 -7.73 1.03 11.92
C THR A 196 -6.78 -0.17 11.82
N ASP A 197 -6.78 -1.12 12.76
CA ASP A 197 -5.93 -2.31 12.63
C ASP A 197 -6.45 -3.27 11.54
N SER A 198 -5.77 -3.24 10.39
CA SER A 198 -6.01 -4.12 9.25
C SER A 198 -5.75 -5.61 9.54
N LEU A 199 -4.90 -5.93 10.52
CA LEU A 199 -4.55 -7.31 10.87
C LEU A 199 -5.55 -7.94 11.85
N SER A 200 -6.39 -7.14 12.52
CA SER A 200 -7.41 -7.63 13.48
C SER A 200 -8.70 -8.15 12.82
N ARG A 201 -8.92 -7.90 11.52
CA ARG A 201 -10.23 -8.11 10.87
C ARG A 201 -10.49 -9.55 10.41
N GLY A 202 -9.57 -10.49 10.65
CA GLY A 202 -9.59 -11.84 10.04
C GLY A 202 -10.08 -13.02 10.90
N ALA A 203 -10.63 -12.82 12.09
CA ALA A 203 -11.13 -13.96 12.89
C ALA A 203 -12.53 -14.40 12.42
N PRO A 204 -12.74 -15.67 12.01
CA PRO A 204 -14.09 -16.19 11.77
C PRO A 204 -14.85 -16.23 13.10
N ARG A 205 -16.08 -15.70 13.11
CA ARG A 205 -17.05 -16.02 14.17
C ARG A 205 -17.41 -17.50 13.99
N GLU A 206 -16.85 -18.33 14.86
CA GLU A 206 -17.33 -19.69 15.07
C GLU A 206 -18.74 -19.58 15.66
N VAL A 207 -19.75 -19.81 14.81
CA VAL A 207 -21.15 -19.91 15.23
C VAL A 207 -21.31 -21.32 15.77
N ARG A 208 -21.46 -21.42 17.09
CA ARG A 208 -21.89 -22.64 17.78
C ARG A 208 -23.39 -22.82 17.66
#